data_AF-A0A4Q4UET9-F1
#
_entry.id   AF-A0A4Q4UET9-F1
#
_cell.length_a   1.000
_cell.length_b   1.000
_cell.length_c   1.000
_cell.angle_alpha   90.00
_cell.angle_beta   90.00
_cell.angle_gamma   90.00
#
_symmetry.space_group_name_H-M   'P 1'
#
loop_
_entity.id
_entity.type
_entity.pdbx_description
1 polymer ?
#
loop_
_entity_poly.entity_id
_entity_poly.type
_entity_poly.pdbx_seq_one_letter_code
_entity_poly.pdbx_strand_id
1 'polypeptide(L)'
;MTRHHEGLSPALVETIAGLSAGTVATLLVHPLDIVKTRMQIHRSHGASPTGLTTVSVIRELMQTSHPVAALYRGLTPNILGSASSWASFFFFKARVERVVLGLKTSTGNTNASLTPQDYFISSGVAGLFTQALTNPIWVLKTRMLSSDRGAVGAYPSMWVGVRQILETEGWRGFYRGLGISLFGVTHGAVQFAVYDPLKKMYFRRRKRLRTSDQPEAHAQQKLGNEATLLLSSISKLVAGAVTYPYQVIRSRLQNYDAEERFGRGIQGVARRTWQEEGWRGFYRGIIPGVNFSFTIALSATPTLPGTAVLSKVNNGYGPVETRKKQESPPQDVPKFATLEEEREYRKQHLAAAFRVFADRVYDEGVAGHISVRDPILTDHFWLNRLSMHFSLIKVSDLILVDEDGLVVEGNEPINTAAFAIHSAIHRARPDANAACRAHSVYGKAFSAFGRPLEMVTQDALRFHGCHAVYDCSGGVVADRAEDERSAAALGPPNKALILQNHGLLAVGRSVDEAAFWIVSLERTCQAQLLADAAAAAGYEKKYMGDEEAAYDVQEVEGPDMGWLAFQPYYDEQMAETRERSCVKFSPLTALA
;
A
#
# COMPACT_ATOMS: atom_id res chain seq x y z
N MET A 1 -27.68 -25.14 -9.64
CA MET A 1 -27.49 -24.52 -8.32
C MET A 1 -26.34 -23.53 -8.43
N THR A 2 -26.66 -22.24 -8.47
CA THR A 2 -25.74 -21.12 -8.64
C THR A 2 -24.92 -20.88 -7.36
N ARG A 3 -23.59 -20.85 -7.45
CA ARG A 3 -22.72 -20.29 -6.41
C ARG A 3 -21.90 -19.16 -7.01
N HIS A 4 -22.21 -17.94 -6.58
CA HIS A 4 -21.39 -16.76 -6.76
C HIS A 4 -20.10 -16.91 -5.95
N HIS A 5 -18.94 -16.80 -6.59
CA HIS A 5 -17.69 -16.45 -5.90
C HIS A 5 -17.52 -14.94 -6.02
N GLU A 6 -18.12 -14.20 -5.09
CA GLU A 6 -17.92 -12.77 -4.94
C GLU A 6 -16.49 -12.54 -4.40
N GLY A 7 -15.61 -11.96 -5.22
CA GLY A 7 -14.45 -11.26 -4.69
C GLY A 7 -14.92 -10.09 -3.82
N LEU A 8 -14.24 -9.84 -2.70
CA LEU A 8 -14.56 -8.71 -1.83
C LEU A 8 -14.45 -7.41 -2.65
N SER A 9 -15.47 -6.54 -2.59
CA SER A 9 -15.45 -5.28 -3.35
C SER A 9 -14.25 -4.42 -2.95
N PRO A 10 -13.68 -3.59 -3.86
CA PRO A 10 -12.57 -2.69 -3.53
C PRO A 10 -12.88 -1.79 -2.32
N ALA A 11 -14.12 -1.31 -2.23
CA ALA A 11 -14.59 -0.56 -1.07
C ALA A 11 -14.56 -1.37 0.22
N LEU A 12 -14.86 -2.68 0.16
CA LEU A 12 -14.78 -3.60 1.30
C LEU A 12 -13.32 -3.87 1.67
N VAL A 13 -12.43 -4.06 0.70
CA VAL A 13 -10.98 -4.22 0.94
C VAL A 13 -10.38 -2.97 1.57
N GLU A 14 -10.66 -1.78 1.03
CA GLU A 14 -10.24 -0.49 1.60
C GLU A 14 -10.81 -0.27 3.00
N THR A 15 -12.06 -0.65 3.23
CA THR A 15 -12.69 -0.58 4.55
C THR A 15 -12.03 -1.53 5.54
N ILE A 16 -11.75 -2.78 5.14
CA ILE A 16 -11.08 -3.77 5.99
C ILE A 16 -9.64 -3.32 6.30
N ALA A 17 -8.89 -2.87 5.28
CA ALA A 17 -7.53 -2.37 5.46
C ALA A 17 -7.48 -1.11 6.33
N GLY A 18 -8.41 -0.18 6.13
CA GLY A 18 -8.52 1.04 6.95
C GLY A 18 -8.90 0.73 8.40
N LEU A 19 -9.84 -0.18 8.62
CA LEU A 19 -10.26 -0.59 9.96
C LEU A 19 -9.19 -1.43 10.67
N SER A 20 -8.48 -2.31 9.96
CA SER A 20 -7.40 -3.12 10.54
C SER A 20 -6.21 -2.24 10.92
N ALA A 21 -5.76 -1.35 10.01
CA ALA A 21 -4.69 -0.38 10.30
C ALA A 21 -5.08 0.56 11.45
N GLY A 22 -6.33 1.06 11.47
CA GLY A 22 -6.85 1.90 12.55
C GLY A 22 -6.91 1.18 13.90
N THR A 23 -7.27 -0.10 13.90
CA THR A 23 -7.32 -0.93 15.12
C THR A 23 -5.92 -1.20 15.66
N VAL A 24 -4.97 -1.59 14.79
CA VAL A 24 -3.57 -1.82 15.17
C VAL A 24 -2.94 -0.53 15.71
N ALA A 25 -3.13 0.59 15.01
CA ALA A 25 -2.64 1.89 15.50
C ALA A 25 -3.24 2.23 16.87
N THR A 26 -4.55 2.01 17.06
CA THR A 26 -5.22 2.24 18.35
C THR A 26 -4.65 1.36 19.46
N LEU A 27 -4.43 0.06 19.21
CA LEU A 27 -3.86 -0.87 20.18
C LEU A 27 -2.46 -0.45 20.65
N LEU A 28 -1.64 0.07 19.72
CA LEU A 28 -0.29 0.52 20.02
C LEU A 28 -0.29 1.83 20.84
N VAL A 29 -1.18 2.77 20.53
CA VAL A 29 -1.18 4.10 21.18
C VAL A 29 -2.09 4.21 22.39
N HIS A 30 -2.97 3.23 22.64
CA HIS A 30 -3.94 3.32 23.72
C HIS A 30 -3.34 3.54 25.13
N PRO A 31 -2.19 2.94 25.48
CA PRO A 31 -1.49 3.26 26.74
C PRO A 31 -1.11 4.74 26.89
N LEU A 32 -0.87 5.46 25.79
CA LEU A 32 -0.60 6.90 25.82
C LEU A 32 -1.88 7.72 25.91
N ASP A 33 -2.99 7.23 25.32
CA ASP A 33 -4.31 7.85 25.42
C ASP A 33 -4.81 7.90 26.87
N ILE A 34 -4.59 6.85 27.66
CA ILE A 34 -4.96 6.84 29.09
C ILE A 34 -4.12 7.85 29.87
N VAL A 35 -2.80 7.90 29.63
CA VAL A 35 -1.91 8.88 30.29
C VAL A 35 -2.28 10.31 29.91
N LYS A 36 -2.51 10.58 28.62
CA LYS A 36 -2.97 11.89 28.13
C LYS A 36 -4.26 12.30 28.82
N THR A 37 -5.26 11.41 28.88
CA THR A 37 -6.57 11.71 29.44
C THR A 37 -6.50 11.97 30.95
N ARG A 38 -5.77 11.15 31.71
CA ARG A 38 -5.52 11.35 33.15
C ARG A 38 -4.81 12.66 33.43
N MET A 39 -3.83 13.03 32.59
CA MET A 39 -3.15 14.32 32.70
C MET A 39 -4.10 15.50 32.42
N GLN A 40 -5.00 15.41 31.43
CA GLN A 40 -5.92 16.48 31.06
C GLN A 40 -6.96 16.80 32.14
N ILE A 41 -7.40 15.78 32.88
CA ILE A 41 -8.41 15.89 33.92
C ILE A 41 -7.82 16.08 35.33
N HIS A 42 -6.49 15.99 35.48
CA HIS A 42 -5.85 16.18 36.78
C HIS A 42 -5.93 17.66 37.20
N ARG A 43 -6.22 17.91 38.47
CA ARG A 43 -6.26 19.24 39.09
C ARG A 43 -5.03 19.44 39.97
N SER A 44 -4.42 20.62 39.89
CA SER A 44 -3.19 20.94 40.63
C SER A 44 -3.40 21.30 42.11
N HIS A 45 -4.63 21.33 42.63
CA HIS A 45 -4.91 21.71 44.02
C HIS A 45 -5.32 20.51 44.87
N GLY A 46 -4.53 20.21 45.91
CA GLY A 46 -4.94 19.35 47.03
C GLY A 46 -4.05 18.14 47.39
N ALA A 47 -3.15 17.66 46.52
CA ALA A 47 -2.27 16.53 46.85
C ALA A 47 -0.90 16.62 46.15
N SER A 48 0.15 16.68 46.97
CA SER A 48 1.60 16.60 46.69
C SER A 48 2.29 17.76 45.92
N PRO A 49 3.45 18.28 46.38
CA PRO A 49 4.23 19.35 45.71
C PRO A 49 4.86 18.93 44.37
N THR A 50 4.95 17.64 44.10
CA THR A 50 5.50 17.09 42.85
C THR A 50 4.41 17.00 41.80
N GLY A 51 4.42 17.92 40.83
CA GLY A 51 3.43 17.93 39.75
C GLY A 51 3.35 16.57 39.01
N LEU A 52 2.12 16.16 38.67
CA LEU A 52 1.87 14.92 37.94
C LEU A 52 2.65 14.89 36.62
N THR A 53 3.59 13.96 36.50
CA THR A 53 4.39 13.75 35.28
C THR A 53 3.85 12.57 34.48
N THR A 54 4.14 12.52 33.19
CA THR A 54 3.83 11.36 32.35
C THR A 54 4.40 10.06 32.94
N VAL A 55 5.62 10.13 33.47
CA VAL A 55 6.31 8.99 34.08
C VAL A 55 5.64 8.56 35.39
N SER A 56 5.16 9.49 36.21
CA SER A 56 4.46 9.14 37.45
C SER A 56 3.14 8.42 37.18
N VAL A 57 2.37 8.85 36.16
CA VAL A 57 1.11 8.17 35.78
C VAL A 57 1.37 6.77 35.23
N ILE A 58 2.41 6.60 34.39
CA ILE A 58 2.78 5.27 33.89
C ILE A 58 3.22 4.37 35.06
N ARG A 59 4.04 4.89 35.96
CA ARG A 59 4.50 4.15 37.15
C ARG A 59 3.33 3.71 38.03
N GLU A 60 2.36 4.60 38.28
CA GLU A 60 1.15 4.31 39.04
C GLU A 60 0.31 3.19 38.39
N LEU A 61 0.08 3.28 37.07
CA LEU A 61 -0.61 2.24 36.31
C LEU A 61 0.12 0.90 36.36
N MET A 62 1.46 0.93 36.34
CA MET A 62 2.29 -0.27 36.42
C MET A 62 2.33 -0.92 37.80
N GLN A 63 2.01 -0.17 38.86
CA GLN A 63 1.98 -0.66 40.24
C GLN A 63 0.62 -1.26 40.65
N THR A 64 -0.38 -1.24 39.74
CA THR A 64 -1.70 -1.84 39.99
C THR A 64 -1.63 -3.37 39.93
N SER A 65 -2.52 -4.09 40.62
CA SER A 65 -2.56 -5.57 40.64
C SER A 65 -2.64 -6.22 39.25
N HIS A 66 -3.18 -5.51 38.25
CA HIS A 66 -3.24 -5.95 36.86
C HIS A 66 -2.79 -4.83 35.90
N PRO A 67 -1.48 -4.65 35.67
CA PRO A 67 -0.93 -3.52 34.93
C PRO A 67 -1.41 -3.43 33.47
N VAL A 68 -1.42 -4.55 32.75
CA VAL A 68 -1.85 -4.60 31.35
C VAL A 68 -3.34 -4.24 31.23
N ALA A 69 -4.17 -4.76 32.12
CA ALA A 69 -5.60 -4.44 32.13
C ALA A 69 -5.87 -2.96 32.47
N ALA A 70 -5.01 -2.34 33.28
CA ALA A 70 -5.09 -0.91 33.60
C ALA A 70 -4.69 -0.04 32.40
N LEU A 71 -3.60 -0.38 31.69
CA LEU A 71 -3.14 0.34 30.49
C LEU A 71 -4.13 0.25 29.31
N TYR A 72 -4.89 -0.84 29.23
CA TYR A 72 -5.89 -1.06 28.17
C TYR A 72 -7.33 -0.76 28.58
N ARG A 73 -7.53 -0.06 29.70
CA ARG A 73 -8.85 0.32 30.18
C ARG A 73 -9.49 1.36 29.25
N GLY A 74 -10.67 1.01 28.75
CA GLY A 74 -11.42 1.86 27.81
C GLY A 74 -11.05 1.64 26.35
N LEU A 75 -10.37 0.54 26.02
CA LEU A 75 -10.07 0.16 24.64
C LEU A 75 -11.35 -0.05 23.81
N THR A 76 -12.35 -0.73 24.38
CA THR A 76 -13.63 -1.02 23.69
C THR A 76 -14.33 0.24 23.17
N PRO A 77 -14.63 1.27 24.00
CA PRO A 77 -15.21 2.50 23.46
C PRO A 77 -14.26 3.25 22.52
N ASN A 78 -12.93 3.07 22.61
CA ASN A 78 -12.00 3.69 21.68
C ASN A 78 -12.09 3.09 20.27
N ILE A 79 -12.05 1.76 20.16
CA ILE A 79 -12.19 1.05 18.87
C ILE A 79 -13.56 1.33 18.27
N LEU A 80 -14.63 1.16 19.06
CA LEU A 80 -16.00 1.39 18.60
C LEU A 80 -16.18 2.85 18.16
N GLY A 81 -15.72 3.81 18.97
CA GLY A 81 -15.80 5.23 18.65
C GLY A 81 -15.06 5.59 17.37
N SER A 82 -13.87 5.03 17.15
CA SER A 82 -13.06 5.28 15.97
C SER A 82 -13.69 4.69 14.71
N ALA A 83 -14.12 3.43 14.76
CA ALA A 83 -14.80 2.76 13.64
C ALA A 83 -16.10 3.48 13.27
N SER A 84 -16.95 3.79 14.26
CA SER A 84 -18.19 4.53 14.03
C SER A 84 -17.94 5.94 13.50
N SER A 85 -16.86 6.62 13.93
CA SER A 85 -16.52 7.96 13.43
C SER A 85 -16.18 7.94 11.94
N TRP A 86 -15.31 7.04 11.49
CA TRP A 86 -14.94 6.96 10.07
C TRP A 86 -16.11 6.53 9.18
N ALA A 87 -16.86 5.51 9.59
CA ALA A 87 -18.03 5.04 8.86
C ALA A 87 -19.08 6.16 8.70
N SER A 88 -19.36 6.88 9.80
CA SER A 88 -20.32 7.99 9.78
C SER A 88 -19.81 9.17 8.97
N PHE A 89 -18.51 9.49 9.06
CA PHE A 89 -17.90 10.57 8.31
C PHE A 89 -18.05 10.36 6.80
N PHE A 90 -17.66 9.19 6.28
CA PHE A 90 -17.80 8.90 4.85
C PHE A 90 -19.26 8.83 4.42
N PHE A 91 -20.13 8.25 5.24
CA PHE A 91 -21.57 8.24 4.98
C PHE A 91 -22.12 9.67 4.84
N PHE A 92 -21.92 10.53 5.84
CA PHE A 92 -22.42 11.90 5.81
C PHE A 92 -21.75 12.73 4.71
N LYS A 93 -20.44 12.59 4.52
CA LYS A 93 -19.71 13.28 3.44
C LYS A 93 -20.29 12.94 2.07
N ALA A 94 -20.49 11.66 1.76
CA ALA A 94 -21.09 11.24 0.48
C ALA A 94 -22.57 11.66 0.33
N ARG A 95 -23.30 11.93 1.42
CA ARG A 95 -24.65 12.51 1.37
C ARG A 95 -24.60 14.02 1.13
N VAL A 96 -23.74 14.74 1.85
CA VAL A 96 -23.60 16.20 1.69
C VAL A 96 -23.07 16.54 0.30
N GLU A 97 -22.08 15.81 -0.21
CA GLU A 97 -21.54 15.99 -1.56
C GLU A 97 -22.61 15.82 -2.64
N ARG A 98 -23.50 14.81 -2.51
CA ARG A 98 -24.63 14.62 -3.43
C ARG A 98 -25.66 15.74 -3.35
N VAL A 99 -25.94 16.27 -2.16
CA VAL A 99 -26.84 17.42 -1.99
C VAL A 99 -26.23 18.68 -2.61
N VAL A 100 -24.94 18.95 -2.36
CA VAL A 100 -24.23 20.09 -2.94
C VAL A 100 -24.20 20.00 -4.46
N LEU A 101 -23.91 18.82 -5.01
CA LEU A 101 -23.95 18.57 -6.44
C LEU A 101 -25.36 18.80 -7.01
N GLY A 102 -26.39 18.26 -6.34
CA GLY A 102 -27.80 18.44 -6.73
C GLY A 102 -28.24 19.90 -6.78
N LEU A 103 -27.85 20.70 -5.78
CA LEU A 103 -28.13 22.14 -5.75
C LEU A 103 -27.43 22.90 -6.89
N LYS A 104 -26.22 22.49 -7.27
CA LYS A 104 -25.48 23.08 -8.40
C LYS A 104 -26.05 22.69 -9.76
N THR A 105 -26.55 21.46 -9.90
CA THR A 105 -27.25 21.04 -11.11
C THR A 105 -28.62 21.72 -11.26
N SER A 106 -29.34 21.95 -10.15
CA SER A 106 -30.63 22.66 -10.16
C SER A 106 -30.51 24.16 -10.45
N THR A 107 -29.32 24.75 -10.30
CA THR A 107 -29.04 26.15 -10.68
C THR A 107 -28.70 26.34 -12.16
N GLY A 108 -28.92 25.31 -13.00
CA GLY A 108 -28.82 25.39 -14.47
C GLY A 108 -27.46 24.99 -15.05
N ASN A 109 -26.55 24.45 -14.24
CA ASN A 109 -25.23 24.04 -14.71
C ASN A 109 -25.16 22.52 -14.91
N THR A 110 -25.35 22.07 -16.15
CA THR A 110 -25.39 20.64 -16.53
C THR A 110 -24.03 19.93 -16.42
N ASN A 111 -22.93 20.67 -16.30
CA ASN A 111 -21.57 20.17 -16.09
C ASN A 111 -21.03 20.51 -14.68
N ALA A 112 -21.90 20.61 -13.67
CA ALA A 112 -21.47 20.91 -12.31
C ALA A 112 -20.55 19.81 -11.76
N SER A 113 -19.33 20.20 -11.36
CA SER A 113 -18.40 19.36 -10.60
C SER A 113 -18.14 19.98 -9.22
N LEU A 114 -17.69 19.16 -8.28
CA LEU A 114 -17.36 19.63 -6.94
C LEU A 114 -16.00 20.33 -6.96
N THR A 115 -15.97 21.57 -6.47
CA THR A 115 -14.76 22.36 -6.29
C THR A 115 -14.05 21.98 -4.97
N PRO A 116 -12.75 22.31 -4.80
CA PRO A 116 -12.05 22.09 -3.54
C PRO A 116 -12.74 22.70 -2.31
N GLN A 117 -13.43 23.84 -2.50
CA GLN A 117 -14.20 24.49 -1.44
C GLN A 117 -15.45 23.67 -1.08
N ASP A 118 -16.13 23.07 -2.05
CA ASP A 118 -17.29 22.21 -1.79
C ASP A 118 -16.88 20.95 -1.02
N TYR A 119 -15.75 20.34 -1.37
CA TYR A 119 -15.20 19.21 -0.61
C TYR A 119 -14.84 19.59 0.83
N PHE A 120 -14.29 20.79 1.01
CA PHE A 120 -13.96 21.32 2.34
C PHE A 120 -15.21 21.56 3.19
N ILE A 121 -16.22 22.24 2.65
CA ILE A 121 -17.50 22.50 3.33
C ILE A 121 -18.22 21.17 3.63
N SER A 122 -18.26 20.26 2.65
CA SER A 122 -18.89 18.95 2.82
C SER A 122 -18.23 18.14 3.92
N SER A 123 -16.91 18.19 4.01
CA SER A 123 -16.14 17.54 5.08
C SER A 123 -16.42 18.18 6.45
N GLY A 124 -16.57 19.51 6.51
CA GLY A 124 -16.93 20.23 7.72
C GLY A 124 -18.32 19.84 8.24
N VAL A 125 -19.33 19.88 7.37
CA VAL A 125 -20.71 19.50 7.72
C VAL A 125 -20.79 18.03 8.13
N ALA A 126 -20.14 17.12 7.38
CA ALA A 126 -20.06 15.71 7.74
C ALA A 126 -19.38 15.48 9.10
N GLY A 127 -18.34 16.27 9.41
CA GLY A 127 -17.67 16.26 10.71
C GLY A 127 -18.61 16.64 11.86
N LEU A 128 -19.48 17.65 11.69
CA LEU A 128 -20.47 18.05 12.70
C LEU A 128 -21.49 16.95 12.99
N PHE A 129 -22.04 16.32 11.95
CA PHE A 129 -22.98 15.19 12.12
C PHE A 129 -22.30 13.98 12.77
N THR A 130 -21.08 13.66 12.34
CA THR A 130 -20.28 12.58 12.92
C THR A 130 -20.00 12.83 14.40
N GLN A 131 -19.66 14.07 14.77
CA GLN A 131 -19.38 14.44 16.15
C GLN A 131 -20.65 14.36 17.01
N ALA A 132 -21.81 14.76 16.49
CA ALA A 132 -23.09 14.60 17.18
C ALA A 132 -23.42 13.12 17.41
N LEU A 133 -23.24 12.27 16.40
CA LEU A 133 -23.54 10.84 16.48
C LEU A 133 -22.60 10.08 17.44
N THR A 134 -21.31 10.43 17.44
CA THR A 134 -20.29 9.69 18.21
C THR A 134 -20.03 10.24 19.60
N ASN A 135 -20.57 11.41 19.95
CA ASN A 135 -20.37 12.02 21.28
C ASN A 135 -20.65 11.08 22.47
N PRO A 136 -21.73 10.25 22.46
CA PRO A 136 -22.00 9.31 23.55
C PRO A 136 -20.83 8.36 23.83
N ILE A 137 -20.17 7.87 22.78
CA ILE A 137 -19.03 6.95 22.89
C ILE A 137 -17.82 7.67 23.50
N TRP A 138 -17.58 8.92 23.12
CA TRP A 138 -16.47 9.71 23.64
C TRP A 138 -16.65 10.10 25.11
N VAL A 139 -17.89 10.35 25.55
CA VAL A 139 -18.20 10.56 26.98
C VAL A 139 -17.86 9.29 27.79
N LEU A 140 -18.30 8.13 27.31
CA LEU A 140 -17.99 6.84 27.94
C LEU A 140 -16.49 6.57 27.98
N LYS A 141 -15.77 6.79 26.87
CA LYS A 141 -14.30 6.68 26.81
C LYS A 141 -13.66 7.54 27.90
N THR A 142 -13.98 8.84 27.94
CA THR A 142 -13.35 9.80 28.86
C THR A 142 -13.55 9.40 30.33
N ARG A 143 -14.75 8.95 30.69
CA ARG A 143 -15.07 8.48 32.05
C ARG A 143 -14.40 7.15 32.40
N MET A 144 -14.32 6.22 31.46
CA MET A 144 -13.59 4.98 31.70
C MET A 144 -12.08 5.21 31.89
N LEU A 145 -11.48 6.13 31.12
CA LEU A 145 -10.05 6.44 31.22
C LEU A 145 -9.68 7.25 32.48
N SER A 146 -10.64 7.99 33.04
CA SER A 146 -10.41 8.87 34.19
C SER A 146 -10.33 8.15 35.53
N SER A 147 -10.81 6.91 35.61
CA SER A 147 -10.92 6.12 36.84
C SER A 147 -10.22 4.79 36.70
N ASP A 148 -9.77 4.21 37.81
CA ASP A 148 -9.38 2.80 37.85
C ASP A 148 -10.60 1.89 37.89
N ARG A 149 -10.46 0.65 37.39
CA ARG A 149 -11.59 -0.28 37.26
C ARG A 149 -12.27 -0.62 38.58
N GLY A 150 -11.51 -0.64 39.68
CA GLY A 150 -12.01 -0.96 41.02
C GLY A 150 -12.39 0.26 41.86
N ALA A 151 -12.30 1.49 41.33
CA ALA A 151 -12.65 2.68 42.09
C ALA A 151 -14.17 2.76 42.31
N VAL A 152 -14.59 3.28 43.47
CA VAL A 152 -16.01 3.44 43.82
C VAL A 152 -16.67 4.38 42.80
N GLY A 153 -17.76 3.92 42.17
CA GLY A 153 -18.47 4.67 41.12
C GLY A 153 -17.87 4.58 39.71
N ALA A 154 -16.75 3.87 39.52
CA ALA A 154 -16.15 3.66 38.22
C ALA A 154 -16.93 2.63 37.38
N TYR A 155 -16.90 2.80 36.06
CA TYR A 155 -17.58 1.88 35.15
C TYR A 155 -16.73 0.60 34.95
N PRO A 156 -17.20 -0.60 35.35
CA PRO A 156 -16.45 -1.84 35.13
C PRO A 156 -16.42 -2.25 33.66
N SER A 157 -17.45 -1.85 32.90
CA SER A 157 -17.59 -2.07 31.46
C SER A 157 -18.32 -0.90 30.81
N MET A 158 -18.23 -0.80 29.48
CA MET A 158 -18.93 0.23 28.69
C MET A 158 -20.45 0.15 28.89
N TRP A 159 -21.02 -1.05 28.91
CA TRP A 159 -22.46 -1.27 29.05
C TRP A 159 -23.00 -0.85 30.42
N VAL A 160 -22.24 -1.12 31.49
CA VAL A 160 -22.58 -0.63 32.83
C VAL A 160 -22.51 0.90 32.85
N GLY A 161 -21.51 1.49 32.20
CA GLY A 161 -21.42 2.94 32.04
C GLY A 161 -22.64 3.54 31.30
N VAL A 162 -23.10 2.90 30.22
CA VAL A 162 -24.32 3.32 29.50
C VAL A 162 -25.53 3.31 30.43
N ARG A 163 -25.76 2.20 31.14
CA ARG A 163 -26.89 2.06 32.06
C ARG A 163 -26.85 3.10 33.17
N GLN A 164 -25.68 3.28 33.80
CA GLN A 164 -25.52 4.22 34.89
C GLN A 164 -25.72 5.68 34.44
N ILE A 165 -25.26 6.06 33.24
CA ILE A 165 -25.54 7.40 32.68
C ILE A 165 -27.03 7.59 32.44
N LEU A 166 -27.72 6.59 31.87
CA LEU A 166 -29.17 6.66 31.62
C LEU A 166 -29.95 6.81 32.93
N GLU A 167 -29.57 6.09 33.99
CA GLU A 167 -30.24 6.13 35.29
C GLU A 167 -29.96 7.43 36.08
N THR A 168 -28.74 7.99 35.99
CA THR A 168 -28.32 9.14 36.82
C THR A 168 -28.44 10.50 36.13
N GLU A 169 -28.09 10.59 34.84
CA GLU A 169 -28.03 11.84 34.07
C GLU A 169 -29.04 11.88 32.91
N GLY A 170 -29.65 10.74 32.59
CA GLY A 170 -30.50 10.56 31.42
C GLY A 170 -29.75 10.76 30.10
N TRP A 171 -30.51 10.95 29.02
CA TRP A 171 -29.96 11.13 27.67
C TRP A 171 -29.02 12.33 27.52
N ARG A 172 -29.21 13.37 28.34
CA ARG A 172 -28.39 14.58 28.31
C ARG A 172 -26.94 14.31 28.75
N GLY A 173 -26.71 13.32 29.61
CA GLY A 173 -25.36 12.93 30.06
C GLY A 173 -24.44 12.54 28.90
N PHE A 174 -24.97 11.81 27.91
CA PHE A 174 -24.21 11.38 26.72
C PHE A 174 -23.79 12.52 25.79
N TYR A 175 -24.42 13.68 25.90
CA TYR A 175 -24.15 14.85 25.07
C TYR A 175 -23.36 15.94 25.81
N ARG A 176 -22.86 15.64 27.01
CA ARG A 176 -21.94 16.53 27.72
C ARG A 176 -20.70 16.81 26.87
N GLY A 177 -20.33 18.09 26.82
CA GLY A 177 -19.21 18.58 26.02
C GLY A 177 -19.46 18.61 24.51
N LEU A 178 -20.67 18.31 23.99
CA LEU A 178 -20.93 18.33 22.54
C LEU A 178 -20.60 19.70 21.92
N GLY A 179 -21.07 20.80 22.54
CA GLY A 179 -20.85 22.15 22.02
C GLY A 179 -19.37 22.49 21.79
N ILE A 180 -18.50 22.20 22.77
CA ILE A 180 -17.05 22.38 22.59
C ILE A 180 -16.45 21.33 21.64
N SER A 181 -17.03 20.13 21.56
CA SER A 181 -16.55 19.07 20.68
C SER A 181 -16.76 19.38 19.20
N LEU A 182 -17.79 20.17 18.85
CA LEU A 182 -18.02 20.65 17.48
C LEU A 182 -16.88 21.54 16.98
N PHE A 183 -16.19 22.27 17.86
CA PHE A 183 -14.96 22.99 17.50
C PHE A 183 -13.85 22.04 17.03
N GLY A 184 -13.92 20.74 17.35
CA GLY A 184 -12.97 19.75 16.85
C GLY A 184 -12.95 19.62 15.33
N VAL A 185 -14.06 19.97 14.65
CA VAL A 185 -14.11 20.01 13.17
C VAL A 185 -13.13 21.04 12.60
N THR A 186 -12.81 22.09 13.34
CA THR A 186 -11.83 23.11 12.92
C THR A 186 -10.40 22.57 12.84
N HIS A 187 -10.09 21.42 13.45
CA HIS A 187 -8.74 20.83 13.39
C HIS A 187 -8.29 20.58 11.94
N GLY A 188 -9.17 20.00 11.11
CA GLY A 188 -8.88 19.79 9.69
C GLY A 188 -8.69 21.11 8.95
N ALA A 189 -9.50 22.13 9.26
CA ALA A 189 -9.38 23.46 8.68
C ALA A 189 -8.02 24.10 8.96
N VAL A 190 -7.56 24.06 10.21
CA VAL A 190 -6.23 24.57 10.60
C VAL A 190 -5.12 23.77 9.93
N GLN A 191 -5.24 22.44 9.85
CA GLN A 191 -4.26 21.61 9.16
C GLN A 191 -4.11 21.99 7.68
N PHE A 192 -5.22 22.18 6.96
CA PHE A 192 -5.20 22.64 5.57
C PHE A 192 -4.63 24.06 5.43
N ALA A 193 -5.03 24.98 6.31
CA ALA A 193 -4.54 26.35 6.32
C ALA A 193 -3.02 26.45 6.54
N VAL A 194 -2.40 25.46 7.20
CA VAL A 194 -0.95 25.36 7.37
C VAL A 194 -0.30 24.58 6.21
N TYR A 195 -0.93 23.48 5.76
CA TYR A 195 -0.40 22.61 4.72
C TYR A 195 -0.30 23.31 3.37
N ASP A 196 -1.32 24.07 2.96
CA ASP A 196 -1.35 24.71 1.64
C ASP A 196 -0.24 25.77 1.46
N PRO A 197 -0.02 26.71 2.41
CA PRO A 197 1.12 27.62 2.35
C PRO A 197 2.47 26.91 2.41
N LEU A 198 2.62 25.88 3.25
CA LEU A 198 3.85 25.10 3.34
C LEU A 198 4.18 24.41 2.02
N LYS A 199 3.18 23.78 1.38
CA LYS A 199 3.29 23.17 0.05
C LYS A 199 3.66 24.22 -1.01
N LYS A 200 3.02 25.40 -1.00
CA LYS A 200 3.35 26.51 -1.92
C LYS A 200 4.76 27.04 -1.71
N MET A 201 5.20 27.15 -0.45
CA MET A 201 6.55 27.59 -0.09
C MET A 201 7.61 26.59 -0.54
N TYR A 202 7.35 25.30 -0.35
CA TYR A 202 8.20 24.21 -0.84
C TYR A 202 8.40 24.32 -2.36
N PHE A 203 7.33 24.47 -3.14
CA PHE A 203 7.43 24.64 -4.59
C PHE A 203 8.08 25.96 -5.00
N ARG A 204 7.81 27.08 -4.30
CA ARG A 204 8.48 28.37 -4.57
C ARG A 204 9.98 28.31 -4.29
N ARG A 205 10.41 27.60 -3.24
CA ARG A 205 11.82 27.40 -2.91
C ARG A 205 12.50 26.50 -3.93
N ARG A 206 11.83 25.43 -4.37
CA ARG A 206 12.28 24.57 -5.48
C ARG A 206 12.36 25.33 -6.82
N LYS A 207 11.43 26.27 -7.08
CA LYS A 207 11.44 27.15 -8.26
C LYS A 207 12.54 28.22 -8.19
N ARG A 208 12.84 28.78 -7.02
CA ARG A 208 13.96 29.73 -6.80
C ARG A 208 15.34 29.07 -6.93
N LEU A 209 15.44 27.78 -6.64
CA LEU A 209 16.67 27.00 -6.83
C LEU A 209 16.85 26.53 -8.29
N ARG A 210 15.85 26.72 -9.17
CA ARG A 210 16.00 26.61 -10.63
C ARG A 210 16.46 27.98 -11.17
N THR A 211 17.70 28.07 -11.64
CA THR A 211 18.19 29.22 -12.41
C THR A 211 17.39 29.39 -13.70
N SER A 212 17.07 30.64 -14.02
CA SER A 212 16.31 31.08 -15.20
C SER A 212 16.92 30.56 -16.51
N ASP A 213 16.20 29.72 -17.27
CA ASP A 213 16.20 29.69 -18.75
C ASP A 213 15.41 28.52 -19.40
N GLN A 214 14.23 28.14 -18.89
CA GLN A 214 13.29 27.33 -19.70
C GLN A 214 11.81 27.67 -19.48
N PRO A 215 10.97 27.65 -20.54
CA PRO A 215 9.57 28.08 -20.48
C PRO A 215 8.71 27.16 -19.60
N GLU A 216 7.65 27.73 -19.03
CA GLU A 216 6.78 27.09 -18.03
C GLU A 216 5.87 26.01 -18.64
N ALA A 217 6.28 24.75 -18.56
CA ALA A 217 5.35 23.62 -18.73
C ALA A 217 4.53 23.44 -17.44
N HIS A 218 3.20 23.54 -17.56
CA HIS A 218 2.18 23.36 -16.52
C HIS A 218 2.10 21.91 -15.98
N ALA A 219 3.22 21.33 -15.56
CA ALA A 219 3.23 20.04 -14.88
C ALA A 219 2.72 20.21 -13.44
N GLN A 220 1.62 19.55 -13.07
CA GLN A 220 1.23 19.36 -11.68
C GLN A 220 2.36 18.66 -10.93
N GLN A 221 3.27 19.43 -10.34
CA GLN A 221 4.39 18.91 -9.56
C GLN A 221 3.84 18.10 -8.39
N LYS A 222 3.96 16.77 -8.48
CA LYS A 222 3.67 15.86 -7.36
C LYS A 222 4.73 16.05 -6.28
N LEU A 223 4.28 16.04 -5.03
CA LEU A 223 5.12 16.15 -3.85
C LEU A 223 5.75 14.76 -3.61
N GLY A 224 7.06 14.68 -3.36
CA GLY A 224 7.69 13.40 -3.01
C GLY A 224 7.11 12.82 -1.71
N ASN A 225 7.21 11.51 -1.52
CA ASN A 225 6.64 10.83 -0.34
C ASN A 225 7.19 11.39 0.97
N GLU A 226 8.50 11.65 1.04
CA GLU A 226 9.17 12.25 2.21
C GLU A 226 8.69 13.67 2.50
N ALA A 227 8.62 14.51 1.46
CA ALA A 227 8.12 15.87 1.58
C ALA A 227 6.63 15.88 2.01
N THR A 228 5.84 14.93 1.51
CA THR A 228 4.44 14.76 1.92
C THR A 228 4.33 14.39 3.39
N LEU A 229 5.12 13.43 3.86
CA LEU A 229 5.16 13.03 5.26
C LEU A 229 5.59 14.19 6.17
N LEU A 230 6.65 14.92 5.80
CA LEU A 230 7.18 16.03 6.59
C LEU A 230 6.20 17.21 6.66
N LEU A 231 5.68 17.66 5.51
CA LEU A 231 4.73 18.78 5.48
C LEU A 231 3.41 18.41 6.17
N SER A 232 2.90 17.19 5.97
CA SER A 232 1.68 16.71 6.65
C SER A 232 1.88 16.64 8.17
N SER A 233 3.03 16.15 8.63
CA SER A 233 3.37 16.04 10.05
C SER A 233 3.47 17.42 10.71
N ILE A 234 4.16 18.38 10.08
CA ILE A 234 4.26 19.77 10.60
C ILE A 234 2.86 20.39 10.69
N SER A 235 2.05 20.29 9.63
CA SER A 235 0.70 20.83 9.64
C SER A 235 -0.18 20.21 10.73
N LYS A 236 -0.06 18.89 10.95
CA LYS A 236 -0.80 18.18 11.99
C LYS A 236 -0.37 18.58 13.40
N LEU A 237 0.93 18.82 13.62
CA LEU A 237 1.45 19.32 14.89
C LEU A 237 0.96 20.74 15.20
N VAL A 238 1.00 21.63 14.22
CA VAL A 238 0.51 23.02 14.38
C VAL A 238 -1.00 23.02 14.63
N ALA A 239 -1.77 22.26 13.84
CA ALA A 239 -3.21 22.11 14.07
C ALA A 239 -3.49 21.53 15.46
N GLY A 240 -2.71 20.52 15.89
CA GLY A 240 -2.79 19.92 17.21
C GLY A 240 -2.54 20.92 18.33
N ALA A 241 -1.53 21.79 18.20
CA ALA A 241 -1.21 22.81 19.18
C ALA A 241 -2.29 23.91 19.25
N VAL A 242 -2.71 24.45 18.11
CA VAL A 242 -3.74 25.52 18.03
C VAL A 242 -5.06 25.03 18.60
N THR A 243 -5.43 23.79 18.31
CA THR A 243 -6.69 23.21 18.77
C THR A 243 -6.57 22.46 20.10
N TYR A 244 -5.40 22.46 20.75
CA TYR A 244 -5.23 21.73 22.01
C TYR A 244 -6.13 22.24 23.17
N PRO A 245 -6.33 23.57 23.35
CA PRO A 245 -7.13 24.10 24.46
C PRO A 245 -8.57 23.56 24.53
N TYR A 246 -9.22 23.37 23.37
CA TYR A 246 -10.59 22.84 23.35
C TYR A 246 -10.62 21.37 23.80
N GLN A 247 -9.57 20.59 23.51
CA GLN A 247 -9.48 19.17 23.92
C GLN A 247 -9.45 19.06 25.44
N VAL A 248 -8.70 19.92 26.13
CA VAL A 248 -8.64 19.92 27.60
C VAL A 248 -10.01 20.28 28.20
N ILE A 249 -10.65 21.34 27.70
CA ILE A 249 -11.98 21.74 28.16
C ILE A 249 -13.00 20.63 27.92
N ARG A 250 -12.96 19.99 26.74
CA ARG A 250 -13.82 18.84 26.40
C ARG A 250 -13.62 17.70 27.39
N SER A 251 -12.39 17.24 27.62
CA SER A 251 -12.10 16.13 28.53
C SER A 251 -12.57 16.43 29.96
N ARG A 252 -12.41 17.68 30.43
CA ARG A 252 -12.91 18.11 31.75
C ARG A 252 -14.43 18.11 31.84
N LEU A 253 -15.13 18.58 30.80
CA LEU A 253 -16.59 18.58 30.73
C LEU A 253 -17.21 17.18 30.60
N GLN A 254 -16.47 16.22 30.05
CA GLN A 254 -16.94 14.85 29.85
C GLN A 254 -16.64 13.94 31.05
N ASN A 255 -15.82 14.40 32.00
CA ASN A 255 -15.46 13.65 33.21
C ASN A 255 -16.64 13.49 34.20
N TYR A 256 -16.48 12.59 35.17
CA TYR A 256 -17.37 12.48 36.34
C TYR A 256 -17.45 13.82 37.09
N ASP A 257 -18.66 14.16 37.54
CA ASP A 257 -18.95 15.31 38.40
C ASP A 257 -18.30 16.61 37.91
N ALA A 258 -18.29 16.79 36.58
CA ALA A 258 -17.55 17.87 35.93
C ALA A 258 -17.93 19.26 36.44
N GLU A 259 -19.21 19.48 36.75
CA GLU A 259 -19.72 20.77 37.25
C GLU A 259 -19.15 21.11 38.63
N GLU A 260 -19.03 20.11 39.51
CA GLU A 260 -18.45 20.27 40.85
C GLU A 260 -16.93 20.43 40.74
N ARG A 261 -16.27 19.54 39.99
CA ARG A 261 -14.81 19.45 39.89
C ARG A 261 -14.18 20.59 39.09
N PHE A 262 -14.77 20.99 37.96
CA PHE A 262 -14.17 21.95 37.03
C PHE A 262 -15.02 23.19 36.80
N GLY A 263 -16.28 23.21 37.23
CA GLY A 263 -17.18 24.34 37.09
C GLY A 263 -18.26 24.10 36.03
N ARG A 264 -19.35 24.86 36.13
CA ARG A 264 -20.55 24.67 35.31
C ARG A 264 -20.36 25.23 33.90
N GLY A 265 -20.55 24.36 32.90
CA GLY A 265 -20.50 24.73 31.49
C GLY A 265 -19.12 25.11 30.96
N ILE A 266 -19.04 25.44 29.67
CA ILE A 266 -17.77 25.72 28.97
C ILE A 266 -17.04 26.92 29.60
N GLN A 267 -17.77 28.00 29.88
CA GLN A 267 -17.20 29.21 30.48
C GLN A 267 -16.71 28.97 31.92
N GLY A 268 -17.45 28.19 32.72
CA GLY A 268 -17.04 27.84 34.07
C GLY A 268 -15.75 27.05 34.10
N VAL A 269 -15.64 26.01 33.25
CA VAL A 269 -14.42 25.20 33.10
C VAL A 269 -13.24 26.03 32.61
N ALA A 270 -13.44 26.89 31.60
CA ALA A 270 -12.38 27.75 31.08
C ALA A 270 -11.91 28.76 32.13
N ARG A 271 -12.83 29.45 32.81
CA ARG A 271 -12.51 30.43 33.86
C ARG A 271 -11.75 29.77 35.02
N ARG A 272 -12.23 28.64 35.52
CA ARG A 272 -11.59 27.93 36.63
C ARG A 272 -10.21 27.38 36.23
N THR A 273 -10.07 26.84 35.02
CA THR A 273 -8.77 26.39 34.48
C THR A 273 -7.77 27.55 34.41
N TRP A 274 -8.20 28.72 33.94
CA TRP A 274 -7.36 29.91 33.89
C TRP A 274 -6.95 30.40 35.28
N GLN A 275 -7.88 30.41 36.25
CA GLN A 275 -7.61 30.86 37.61
C GLN A 275 -6.70 29.90 38.40
N GLU A 276 -6.90 28.59 38.25
CA GLU A 276 -6.18 27.57 39.04
C GLU A 276 -4.84 27.13 38.41
N GLU A 277 -4.74 27.11 37.08
CA GLU A 277 -3.60 26.52 36.35
C GLU A 277 -2.96 27.49 35.32
N GLY A 278 -3.57 28.66 35.10
CA GLY A 278 -3.13 29.61 34.09
C GLY A 278 -3.23 29.06 32.66
N TRP A 279 -2.45 29.65 31.75
CA TRP A 279 -2.43 29.23 30.34
C TRP A 279 -1.89 27.80 30.15
N ARG A 280 -1.01 27.32 31.04
CA ARG A 280 -0.42 25.97 30.97
C ARG A 280 -1.46 24.86 31.21
N GLY A 281 -2.51 25.13 31.98
CA GLY A 281 -3.62 24.20 32.20
C GLY A 281 -4.30 23.78 30.89
N PHE A 282 -4.41 24.69 29.92
CA PHE A 282 -5.00 24.41 28.62
C PHE A 282 -4.14 23.54 27.70
N TYR A 283 -2.88 23.28 28.05
CA TYR A 283 -1.94 22.46 27.28
C TYR A 283 -1.52 21.18 28.03
N ARG A 284 -2.23 20.84 29.10
CA ARG A 284 -1.89 19.69 29.94
C ARG A 284 -2.08 18.38 29.18
N GLY A 285 -1.07 17.50 29.22
CA GLY A 285 -1.07 16.23 28.50
C GLY A 285 -0.62 16.33 27.03
N ILE A 286 -0.08 17.47 26.58
CA ILE A 286 0.40 17.63 25.20
C ILE A 286 1.62 16.75 24.90
N ILE A 287 2.51 16.57 25.88
CA ILE A 287 3.77 15.81 25.73
C ILE A 287 3.52 14.33 25.36
N PRO A 288 2.66 13.57 26.06
CA PRO A 288 2.27 12.22 25.62
C PRO A 288 1.67 12.17 24.21
N GLY A 289 0.95 13.23 23.80
CA GLY A 289 0.30 13.30 22.49
C GLY A 289 1.23 13.67 21.33
N VAL A 290 2.30 14.43 21.59
CA VAL A 290 3.25 14.92 20.58
C VAL A 290 4.40 13.93 20.34
N ASN A 291 4.91 13.28 21.39
CA ASN A 291 6.09 12.42 21.28
C ASN A 291 5.92 11.22 20.31
N PHE A 292 4.72 10.67 20.13
CA PHE A 292 4.52 9.55 19.19
C PHE A 292 4.30 10.01 17.73
N SER A 293 3.67 11.18 17.52
CA SER A 293 3.61 11.79 16.18
C SER A 293 5.03 12.15 15.69
N PHE A 294 5.93 12.45 16.62
CA PHE A 294 7.35 12.70 16.37
C PHE A 294 8.13 11.41 16.07
N THR A 295 7.89 10.31 16.79
CA THR A 295 8.58 9.02 16.57
C THR A 295 8.25 8.39 15.22
N ILE A 296 7.00 8.43 14.75
CA ILE A 296 6.64 7.91 13.41
C ILE A 296 7.24 8.79 12.28
N ALA A 297 7.30 10.11 12.49
CA ALA A 297 7.89 11.03 11.52
C ALA A 297 9.42 10.90 11.46
N LEU A 298 10.09 10.62 12.59
CA LEU A 298 11.55 10.40 12.64
C LEU A 298 11.97 8.98 12.22
N SER A 299 11.17 7.94 12.51
CA SER A 299 11.50 6.57 12.12
C SER A 299 11.40 6.34 10.60
N ALA A 300 10.71 7.24 9.89
CA ALA A 300 10.65 7.27 8.44
C ALA A 300 11.77 8.13 7.79
N THR A 301 12.69 8.68 8.59
CA THR A 301 13.88 9.38 8.09
C THR A 301 15.14 8.61 8.52
N PRO A 302 15.96 8.09 7.58
CA PRO A 302 17.30 7.67 7.94
C PRO A 302 18.05 8.89 8.48
N THR A 303 18.64 8.70 9.65
CA THR A 303 19.47 9.67 10.36
C THR A 303 20.51 10.31 9.44
N LEU A 304 20.47 11.64 9.32
CA LEU A 304 21.59 12.44 8.79
C LEU A 304 22.79 12.32 9.73
N PRO A 305 23.96 11.83 9.27
CA PRO A 305 25.22 12.18 9.89
C PRO A 305 25.71 13.50 9.30
N GLY A 306 26.06 14.43 10.19
CA GLY A 306 27.23 15.28 10.03
C GLY A 306 27.24 16.24 8.84
N THR A 307 26.94 17.50 9.14
CA THR A 307 27.53 18.65 8.46
C THR A 307 29.05 18.49 8.38
N ALA A 308 29.57 18.14 7.20
CA ALA A 308 30.99 18.26 6.87
C ALA A 308 31.14 19.11 5.62
N VAL A 309 31.76 20.26 5.84
CA VAL A 309 32.36 21.18 4.88
C VAL A 309 33.22 20.42 3.88
N LEU A 310 32.98 20.58 2.57
CA LEU A 310 33.98 20.48 1.49
C LEU A 310 33.37 21.21 0.27
N SER A 311 33.73 22.48 0.06
CA SER A 311 34.84 22.92 -0.79
C SER A 311 34.58 22.70 -2.28
N LYS A 312 34.65 23.82 -3.02
CA LYS A 312 34.72 23.94 -4.49
C LYS A 312 35.16 22.65 -5.19
N VAL A 313 34.23 22.05 -5.93
CA VAL A 313 34.57 21.40 -7.19
C VAL A 313 33.72 22.10 -8.24
N ASN A 314 34.38 23.03 -8.92
CA ASN A 314 33.94 23.47 -10.23
C ASN A 314 34.12 22.26 -11.16
N ASN A 315 33.06 21.88 -11.88
CA ASN A 315 33.04 21.11 -13.12
C ASN A 315 31.55 21.13 -13.52
N GLY A 316 31.09 22.04 -14.36
CA GLY A 316 31.57 22.18 -15.73
C GLY A 316 31.03 21.04 -16.56
N TYR A 317 29.76 21.14 -16.98
CA TYR A 317 29.24 20.58 -18.22
C TYR A 317 28.25 21.64 -18.74
N GLY A 318 28.55 22.41 -19.80
CA GLY A 318 29.44 22.07 -20.90
C GLY A 318 28.90 20.83 -21.64
N PRO A 319 29.39 20.48 -22.83
CA PRO A 319 29.01 19.22 -23.47
C PRO A 319 29.16 18.08 -22.45
N VAL A 320 28.21 17.14 -22.42
CA VAL A 320 28.18 16.04 -21.46
C VAL A 320 29.52 15.29 -21.55
N GLU A 321 30.51 15.55 -20.67
CA GLU A 321 31.40 14.43 -20.36
C GLU A 321 30.59 13.53 -19.43
N THR A 322 30.55 12.29 -19.86
CA THR A 322 30.24 11.12 -19.07
C THR A 322 30.75 11.31 -17.63
N ARG A 323 29.84 11.69 -16.71
CA ARG A 323 30.08 11.41 -15.28
C ARG A 323 30.34 9.91 -15.26
N LYS A 324 31.59 9.50 -14.96
CA LYS A 324 31.89 8.09 -14.72
C LYS A 324 30.82 7.60 -13.75
N LYS A 325 29.94 6.72 -14.25
CA LYS A 325 29.00 5.96 -13.43
C LYS A 325 29.84 5.53 -12.23
N GLN A 326 29.40 5.85 -11.02
CA GLN A 326 29.94 5.14 -9.88
C GLN A 326 29.44 3.72 -10.07
N GLU A 327 30.23 2.92 -10.77
CA GLU A 327 30.00 1.52 -11.06
C GLU A 327 30.07 0.79 -9.72
N SER A 328 28.95 0.78 -8.99
CA SER A 328 28.59 -0.45 -8.29
C SER A 328 28.68 -1.54 -9.36
N PRO A 329 29.48 -2.60 -9.15
CA PRO A 329 29.66 -3.61 -10.19
C PRO A 329 28.26 -4.03 -10.63
N PRO A 330 27.93 -3.91 -11.92
CA PRO A 330 26.66 -4.45 -12.41
C PRO A 330 26.62 -5.90 -11.93
N GLN A 331 25.50 -6.29 -11.34
CA GLN A 331 25.27 -7.69 -11.08
C GLN A 331 25.14 -8.29 -12.47
N ASP A 332 26.24 -8.85 -12.97
CA ASP A 332 26.32 -9.43 -14.31
C ASP A 332 25.72 -10.83 -14.28
N VAL A 333 25.20 -11.26 -15.43
CA VAL A 333 24.78 -12.65 -15.62
C VAL A 333 25.98 -13.56 -15.27
N PRO A 334 25.80 -14.53 -14.36
CA PRO A 334 26.90 -15.37 -13.90
C PRO A 334 27.55 -16.13 -15.05
N LYS A 335 28.88 -16.20 -15.02
CA LYS A 335 29.68 -17.03 -15.92
C LYS A 335 30.05 -18.31 -15.21
N PHE A 336 29.88 -19.45 -15.88
CA PHE A 336 30.09 -20.78 -15.30
C PHE A 336 31.43 -21.38 -15.77
N ALA A 337 32.09 -22.14 -14.92
CA ALA A 337 33.34 -22.82 -15.28
C ALA A 337 33.07 -24.10 -16.09
N THR A 338 31.93 -24.76 -15.86
CA THR A 338 31.49 -25.93 -16.62
C THR A 338 30.03 -25.83 -17.06
N LEU A 339 29.66 -26.61 -18.09
CA LEU A 339 28.27 -26.64 -18.58
C LEU A 339 27.32 -27.33 -17.59
N GLU A 340 27.83 -28.21 -16.72
CA GLU A 340 27.06 -28.83 -15.64
C GLU A 340 26.65 -27.81 -14.58
N GLU A 341 27.54 -26.87 -14.23
CA GLU A 341 27.22 -25.75 -13.34
C GLU A 341 26.14 -24.84 -13.95
N GLU A 342 26.24 -24.55 -15.25
CA GLU A 342 25.24 -23.78 -15.97
C GLU A 342 23.89 -24.50 -16.02
N ARG A 343 23.89 -25.83 -16.24
CA ARG A 343 22.68 -26.66 -16.23
C ARG A 343 21.99 -26.59 -14.87
N GLU A 344 22.74 -26.77 -13.79
CA GLU A 344 22.19 -26.71 -12.43
C GLU A 344 21.62 -25.32 -12.13
N TYR A 345 22.33 -24.25 -12.52
CA TYR A 345 21.83 -22.88 -12.41
C TYR A 345 20.51 -22.68 -13.16
N ARG A 346 20.42 -23.08 -14.43
CA ARG A 346 19.19 -22.97 -15.23
C ARG A 346 18.03 -23.74 -14.60
N LYS A 347 18.27 -24.94 -14.05
CA LYS A 347 17.26 -25.74 -13.34
C LYS A 347 16.79 -25.07 -12.04
N GLN A 348 17.69 -24.51 -11.25
CA GLN A 348 17.35 -23.78 -10.02
C GLN A 348 16.48 -22.55 -10.33
N HIS A 349 16.87 -21.77 -11.33
CA HIS A 349 16.13 -20.58 -11.76
C HIS A 349 14.79 -20.94 -12.42
N LEU A 350 14.70 -22.06 -13.13
CA LEU A 350 13.43 -22.62 -13.62
C LEU A 350 12.47 -22.96 -12.48
N ALA A 351 12.95 -23.70 -11.47
CA ALA A 351 12.12 -24.02 -10.30
C ALA A 351 11.67 -22.75 -9.56
N ALA A 352 12.54 -21.75 -9.43
CA ALA A 352 12.19 -20.46 -8.84
C ALA A 352 11.15 -19.71 -9.67
N ALA A 353 11.28 -19.67 -11.00
CA ALA A 353 10.33 -19.00 -11.90
C ALA A 353 8.92 -19.57 -11.79
N PHE A 354 8.77 -20.90 -11.70
CA PHE A 354 7.48 -21.50 -11.42
C PHE A 354 6.90 -21.04 -10.08
N ARG A 355 7.71 -21.01 -9.01
CA ARG A 355 7.22 -20.57 -7.70
C ARG A 355 6.85 -19.08 -7.68
N VAL A 356 7.58 -18.23 -8.40
CA VAL A 356 7.19 -16.83 -8.61
C VAL A 356 5.85 -16.76 -9.34
N PHE A 357 5.63 -17.57 -10.39
CA PHE A 357 4.34 -17.60 -11.09
C PHE A 357 3.20 -18.04 -10.16
N ALA A 358 3.44 -19.00 -9.27
CA ALA A 358 2.46 -19.45 -8.29
C ALA A 358 2.14 -18.36 -7.25
N ASP A 359 3.16 -17.69 -6.72
CA ASP A 359 3.00 -16.60 -5.75
C ASP A 359 2.21 -15.43 -6.35
N ARG A 360 2.42 -15.16 -7.65
CA ARG A 360 1.71 -14.12 -8.39
C ARG A 360 0.40 -14.58 -9.01
N VAL A 361 -0.02 -15.82 -8.78
CA VAL A 361 -1.30 -16.38 -9.24
C VAL A 361 -1.41 -16.34 -10.77
N TYR A 362 -0.32 -16.73 -11.45
CA TYR A 362 -0.25 -16.84 -12.91
C TYR A 362 -0.56 -18.26 -13.40
N ASP A 363 -0.60 -19.23 -12.49
CA ASP A 363 -1.02 -20.60 -12.72
C ASP A 363 -2.55 -20.72 -12.82
N GLU A 364 -3.02 -21.59 -13.72
CA GLU A 364 -4.45 -21.89 -13.86
C GLU A 364 -4.65 -23.40 -14.05
N GLY A 365 -4.74 -24.13 -12.94
CA GLY A 365 -4.86 -25.58 -12.94
C GLY A 365 -3.62 -26.25 -13.54
N VAL A 366 -3.77 -26.85 -14.72
CA VAL A 366 -2.68 -27.51 -15.48
C VAL A 366 -2.15 -26.67 -16.64
N ALA A 367 -2.64 -25.43 -16.77
CA ALA A 367 -2.23 -24.51 -17.81
C ALA A 367 -1.04 -23.64 -17.36
N GLY A 368 -0.31 -23.11 -18.35
CA GLY A 368 0.96 -22.39 -18.13
C GLY A 368 2.16 -23.34 -18.12
N HIS A 369 3.24 -22.92 -18.77
CA HIS A 369 4.44 -23.74 -18.94
C HIS A 369 5.67 -22.84 -19.02
N ILE A 370 6.79 -23.30 -18.48
CA ILE A 370 8.09 -22.67 -18.62
C ILE A 370 9.05 -23.75 -19.11
N SER A 371 9.78 -23.46 -20.18
CA SER A 371 10.85 -24.32 -20.69
C SER A 371 12.17 -23.57 -20.74
N VAL A 372 13.27 -24.30 -20.50
CA VAL A 372 14.62 -23.80 -20.73
C VAL A 372 15.46 -24.85 -21.45
N ARG A 373 16.19 -24.41 -22.48
CA ARG A 373 17.14 -25.22 -23.23
C ARG A 373 18.25 -25.73 -22.31
N ASP A 374 18.62 -26.99 -22.47
CA ASP A 374 19.78 -27.53 -21.77
C ASP A 374 21.09 -26.99 -22.37
N PRO A 375 22.11 -26.64 -21.56
CA PRO A 375 23.36 -26.08 -22.08
C PRO A 375 24.30 -27.12 -22.68
N ILE A 376 24.09 -28.42 -22.42
CA ILE A 376 24.91 -29.52 -22.95
C ILE A 376 24.22 -30.18 -24.15
N LEU A 377 22.94 -30.51 -24.00
CA LEU A 377 22.07 -31.07 -25.03
C LEU A 377 21.20 -29.94 -25.61
N THR A 378 21.74 -29.18 -26.55
CA THR A 378 21.13 -27.92 -27.01
C THR A 378 19.78 -28.08 -27.74
N ASP A 379 19.43 -29.30 -28.13
CA ASP A 379 18.16 -29.74 -28.70
C ASP A 379 17.17 -30.27 -27.64
N HIS A 380 17.53 -30.21 -26.35
CA HIS A 380 16.71 -30.67 -25.23
C HIS A 380 16.30 -29.52 -24.31
N PHE A 381 15.20 -29.72 -23.59
CA PHE A 381 14.57 -28.69 -22.76
C PHE A 381 14.13 -29.23 -21.40
N TRP A 382 14.40 -28.47 -20.34
CA TRP A 382 13.88 -28.70 -19.00
C TRP A 382 12.53 -28.00 -18.82
N LEU A 383 11.56 -28.71 -18.25
CA LEU A 383 10.24 -28.18 -17.90
C LEU A 383 9.63 -28.91 -16.69
N ASN A 384 8.46 -28.46 -16.24
CA ASN A 384 7.72 -29.09 -15.16
C ASN A 384 6.98 -30.36 -15.60
N ARG A 385 6.82 -31.29 -14.66
CA ARG A 385 5.89 -32.41 -14.82
C ARG A 385 4.43 -31.96 -14.86
N LEU A 386 3.59 -32.74 -15.54
CA LEU A 386 2.16 -32.48 -15.67
C LEU A 386 1.47 -32.51 -14.29
N SER A 387 0.47 -31.64 -14.09
CA SER A 387 -0.43 -31.62 -12.92
C SER A 387 0.22 -31.35 -11.56
N MET A 388 1.49 -30.92 -11.52
CA MET A 388 2.13 -30.44 -10.30
C MET A 388 1.89 -28.94 -10.15
N HIS A 389 1.35 -28.54 -9.00
CA HIS A 389 1.16 -27.12 -8.68
C HIS A 389 2.52 -26.40 -8.65
N PHE A 390 2.60 -25.23 -9.28
CA PHE A 390 3.86 -24.52 -9.49
C PHE A 390 4.61 -24.19 -8.19
N SER A 391 3.90 -23.89 -7.11
CA SER A 391 4.49 -23.62 -5.79
C SER A 391 5.23 -24.80 -5.15
N LEU A 392 5.01 -26.03 -5.63
CA LEU A 392 5.59 -27.26 -5.09
C LEU A 392 6.81 -27.73 -5.89
N ILE A 393 7.06 -27.16 -7.07
CA ILE A 393 8.13 -27.60 -7.97
C ILE A 393 9.49 -27.44 -7.30
N LYS A 394 10.31 -28.50 -7.38
CA LYS A 394 11.73 -28.52 -6.99
C LYS A 394 12.58 -28.85 -8.21
N VAL A 395 13.89 -28.59 -8.08
CA VAL A 395 14.89 -28.96 -9.09
C VAL A 395 14.84 -30.46 -9.44
N SER A 396 14.59 -31.31 -8.44
CA SER A 396 14.45 -32.77 -8.61
C SER A 396 13.18 -33.21 -9.36
N ASP A 397 12.20 -32.32 -9.51
CA ASP A 397 10.92 -32.63 -10.16
C ASP A 397 10.92 -32.24 -11.65
N LEU A 398 11.98 -31.58 -12.12
CA LEU A 398 12.13 -31.13 -13.50
C LEU A 398 12.44 -32.30 -14.42
N ILE A 399 11.85 -32.27 -15.61
CA ILE A 399 11.94 -33.31 -16.64
C ILE A 399 12.71 -32.75 -17.82
N LEU A 400 13.60 -33.56 -18.40
CA LEU A 400 14.28 -33.26 -19.66
C LEU A 400 13.56 -33.94 -20.82
N VAL A 401 13.24 -33.18 -21.86
CA VAL A 401 12.63 -33.68 -23.09
C VAL A 401 13.42 -33.23 -24.32
N ASP A 402 13.34 -33.99 -25.40
CA ASP A 402 13.89 -33.60 -26.71
C ASP A 402 12.97 -32.62 -27.47
N GLU A 403 13.37 -32.19 -28.67
CA GLU A 403 12.56 -31.29 -29.52
C GLU A 403 11.18 -31.83 -29.87
N ASP A 404 11.00 -33.16 -29.92
CA ASP A 404 9.73 -33.81 -30.26
C ASP A 404 8.84 -34.02 -29.01
N GLY A 405 9.35 -33.70 -27.81
CA GLY A 405 8.64 -33.82 -26.54
C GLY A 405 8.71 -35.21 -25.93
N LEU A 406 9.64 -36.06 -26.37
CA LEU A 406 9.91 -37.35 -25.73
C LEU A 406 10.74 -37.13 -24.47
N VAL A 407 10.35 -37.81 -23.39
CA VAL A 407 11.04 -37.72 -22.09
C VAL A 407 12.35 -38.49 -22.14
N VAL A 408 13.45 -37.79 -21.88
CA VAL A 408 14.83 -38.32 -21.83
C VAL A 408 15.29 -38.53 -20.39
N GLU A 409 14.94 -37.60 -19.49
CA GLU A 409 15.21 -37.72 -18.05
C GLU A 409 13.94 -37.41 -17.24
N GLY A 410 13.54 -38.34 -16.37
CA GLY A 410 12.30 -38.28 -15.59
C GLY A 410 11.35 -39.43 -15.95
N ASN A 411 10.40 -39.74 -15.06
CA ASN A 411 9.44 -40.86 -15.23
C ASN A 411 7.97 -40.41 -15.27
N GLU A 412 7.73 -39.11 -15.36
CA GLU A 412 6.40 -38.51 -15.25
C GLU A 412 5.98 -37.90 -16.59
N PRO A 413 4.68 -37.82 -16.90
CA PRO A 413 4.20 -37.22 -18.14
C PRO A 413 4.39 -35.69 -18.16
N ILE A 414 4.53 -35.13 -19.36
CA ILE A 414 4.50 -33.69 -19.63
C ILE A 414 3.22 -33.30 -20.38
N ASN A 415 2.92 -31.99 -20.42
CA ASN A 415 1.88 -31.46 -21.30
C ASN A 415 2.41 -31.32 -22.72
N THR A 416 2.26 -32.37 -23.54
CA THR A 416 2.78 -32.42 -24.91
C THR A 416 2.23 -31.31 -25.80
N ALA A 417 0.93 -31.00 -25.69
CA ALA A 417 0.29 -29.94 -26.46
C ALA A 417 0.87 -28.56 -26.13
N ALA A 418 1.14 -28.28 -24.86
CA ALA A 418 1.72 -27.00 -24.49
C ALA A 418 3.21 -26.89 -24.80
N PHE A 419 3.93 -28.00 -24.73
CA PHE A 419 5.34 -28.04 -25.10
C PHE A 419 5.56 -27.88 -26.62
N ALA A 420 4.63 -28.32 -27.46
CA ALA A 420 4.73 -28.20 -28.92
C ALA A 420 4.94 -26.74 -29.37
N ILE A 421 4.22 -25.77 -28.78
CA ILE A 421 4.41 -24.33 -29.03
C ILE A 421 5.82 -23.88 -28.63
N HIS A 422 6.30 -24.30 -27.46
CA HIS A 422 7.63 -23.92 -26.97
C HIS A 422 8.73 -24.54 -27.85
N SER A 423 8.57 -25.79 -28.29
CA SER A 423 9.48 -26.45 -29.24
C SER A 423 9.55 -25.69 -30.57
N ALA A 424 8.40 -25.31 -31.15
CA ALA A 424 8.37 -24.51 -32.38
C ALA A 424 9.07 -23.15 -32.20
N ILE A 425 8.86 -22.48 -31.07
CA ILE A 425 9.54 -21.22 -30.74
C ILE A 425 11.05 -21.43 -30.59
N HIS A 426 11.49 -22.43 -29.84
CA HIS A 426 12.92 -22.70 -29.63
C HIS A 426 13.64 -23.10 -30.92
N ARG A 427 12.94 -23.73 -31.87
CA ARG A 427 13.47 -24.04 -33.20
C ARG A 427 13.57 -22.79 -34.07
N ALA A 428 12.54 -21.94 -34.06
CA ALA A 428 12.50 -20.70 -34.83
C ALA A 428 13.42 -19.60 -34.27
N ARG A 429 13.69 -19.64 -32.95
CA ARG A 429 14.50 -18.66 -32.21
C ARG A 429 15.62 -19.36 -31.43
N PRO A 430 16.74 -19.70 -32.09
CA PRO A 430 17.90 -20.28 -31.41
C PRO A 430 18.49 -19.37 -30.33
N ASP A 431 18.25 -18.06 -30.41
CA ASP A 431 18.64 -17.07 -29.40
C ASP A 431 17.78 -17.11 -28.13
N ALA A 432 16.57 -17.67 -28.19
CA ALA A 432 15.69 -17.86 -27.06
C ALA A 432 15.99 -19.19 -26.36
N ASN A 433 16.72 -19.13 -25.24
CA ASN A 433 16.97 -20.30 -24.40
C ASN A 433 15.80 -20.60 -23.47
N ALA A 434 14.94 -19.63 -23.17
CA ALA A 434 13.77 -19.85 -22.32
C ALA A 434 12.50 -19.29 -22.96
N ALA A 435 11.38 -19.98 -22.72
CA ALA A 435 10.05 -19.55 -23.09
C ALA A 435 9.12 -19.71 -21.88
N CYS A 436 8.37 -18.66 -21.57
CA CYS A 436 7.38 -18.63 -20.50
C CYS A 436 6.00 -18.36 -21.08
N ARG A 437 5.01 -19.13 -20.65
CA ARG A 437 3.60 -18.92 -20.99
C ARG A 437 2.75 -18.94 -19.73
N ALA A 438 1.89 -17.94 -19.59
CA ALA A 438 1.01 -17.79 -18.45
C ALA A 438 -0.43 -17.51 -18.87
N HIS A 439 -1.37 -18.08 -18.12
CA HIS A 439 -2.81 -17.81 -18.25
C HIS A 439 -3.26 -16.83 -17.15
N SER A 440 -2.40 -15.84 -16.91
CA SER A 440 -2.55 -14.84 -15.87
C SER A 440 -3.78 -13.96 -16.13
N VAL A 441 -4.41 -13.51 -15.04
CA VAL A 441 -5.76 -12.94 -15.07
C VAL A 441 -5.86 -11.71 -15.97
N TYR A 442 -4.94 -10.76 -15.85
CA TYR A 442 -4.99 -9.51 -16.58
C TYR A 442 -4.49 -9.66 -18.01
N GLY A 443 -3.50 -10.51 -18.24
CA GLY A 443 -2.99 -10.85 -19.57
C GLY A 443 -4.06 -11.53 -20.42
N LYS A 444 -4.77 -12.50 -19.86
CA LYS A 444 -5.94 -13.14 -20.49
C LYS A 444 -7.09 -12.16 -20.72
N ALA A 445 -7.39 -11.29 -19.74
CA ALA A 445 -8.43 -10.29 -19.90
C ALA A 445 -8.09 -9.26 -20.99
N PHE A 446 -6.84 -8.82 -21.06
CA PHE A 446 -6.36 -7.86 -22.06
C PHE A 446 -6.28 -8.50 -23.45
N SER A 447 -5.85 -9.76 -23.54
CA SER A 447 -5.74 -10.45 -24.83
C SER A 447 -7.10 -10.64 -25.52
N ALA A 448 -8.21 -10.57 -24.80
CA ALA A 448 -9.55 -10.60 -25.39
C ALA A 448 -9.82 -9.43 -26.35
N PHE A 449 -9.08 -8.32 -26.25
CA PHE A 449 -9.23 -7.16 -27.14
C PHE A 449 -8.46 -7.28 -28.46
N GLY A 450 -7.55 -8.26 -28.59
CA GLY A 450 -6.78 -8.46 -29.83
C GLY A 450 -5.99 -7.23 -30.28
N ARG A 451 -5.44 -6.46 -29.33
CA ARG A 451 -4.78 -5.17 -29.60
C ARG A 451 -3.43 -5.05 -28.89
N PRO A 452 -2.48 -4.27 -29.45
CA PRO A 452 -1.18 -4.06 -28.83
C PRO A 452 -1.29 -3.22 -27.54
N LEU A 453 -0.25 -3.28 -26.72
CA LEU A 453 -0.10 -2.41 -25.56
C LEU A 453 0.04 -0.95 -25.99
N GLU A 454 -0.52 -0.06 -25.18
CA GLU A 454 -0.35 1.38 -25.35
C GLU A 454 0.79 1.88 -24.45
N MET A 455 1.60 2.80 -24.98
CA MET A 455 2.72 3.41 -24.23
C MET A 455 2.23 4.51 -23.28
N VAL A 456 1.43 4.12 -22.28
CA VAL A 456 0.82 5.01 -21.28
C VAL A 456 1.58 5.07 -19.95
N THR A 457 2.53 4.15 -19.73
CA THR A 457 3.37 4.12 -18.52
C THR A 457 4.81 3.77 -18.87
N GLN A 458 5.78 4.22 -18.07
CA GLN A 458 7.20 3.93 -18.28
C GLN A 458 7.49 2.41 -18.29
N ASP A 459 6.77 1.61 -17.52
CA ASP A 459 6.91 0.15 -17.55
C ASP A 459 6.46 -0.47 -18.88
N ALA A 460 5.49 0.14 -19.56
CA ALA A 460 5.04 -0.28 -20.89
C ALA A 460 6.13 -0.08 -21.96
N LEU A 461 7.04 0.87 -21.76
CA LEU A 461 8.15 1.13 -22.70
C LEU A 461 9.05 -0.07 -22.90
N ARG A 462 9.14 -0.98 -21.91
CA ARG A 462 9.88 -2.24 -22.05
C ARG A 462 9.38 -3.09 -23.21
N PHE A 463 8.16 -2.86 -23.70
CA PHE A 463 7.53 -3.59 -24.80
C PHE A 463 7.38 -2.73 -26.06
N HIS A 464 7.87 -1.49 -26.08
CA HIS A 464 7.75 -0.61 -27.23
C HIS A 464 8.51 -1.18 -28.43
N GLY A 465 7.77 -1.52 -29.50
CA GLY A 465 8.36 -2.10 -30.73
C GLY A 465 8.88 -3.54 -30.60
N CYS A 466 8.68 -4.21 -29.47
CA CYS A 466 9.21 -5.56 -29.21
C CYS A 466 8.17 -6.52 -28.60
N HIS A 467 6.87 -6.27 -28.85
CA HIS A 467 5.80 -7.23 -28.61
C HIS A 467 4.85 -7.32 -29.81
N ALA A 468 4.26 -8.49 -30.02
CA ALA A 468 3.27 -8.73 -31.06
C ALA A 468 1.93 -9.21 -30.47
N VAL A 469 0.89 -9.16 -31.30
CA VAL A 469 -0.42 -9.75 -31.03
C VAL A 469 -0.68 -10.82 -32.07
N TYR A 470 -1.06 -12.01 -31.62
CA TYR A 470 -1.40 -13.13 -32.49
C TYR A 470 -2.86 -13.55 -32.30
N ASP A 471 -3.59 -13.60 -33.40
CA ASP A 471 -4.98 -14.05 -33.45
C ASP A 471 -5.05 -15.58 -33.42
N CYS A 472 -5.42 -16.12 -32.25
CA CYS A 472 -5.53 -17.55 -32.01
C CYS A 472 -6.91 -18.08 -32.47
N SER A 473 -7.17 -18.03 -33.77
CA SER A 473 -8.46 -18.46 -34.35
C SER A 473 -8.66 -19.99 -34.40
N GLY A 474 -7.69 -20.80 -33.92
CA GLY A 474 -7.66 -22.27 -34.05
C GLY A 474 -8.25 -23.10 -32.90
N GLY A 475 -8.49 -22.54 -31.72
CA GLY A 475 -9.04 -23.27 -30.55
C GLY A 475 -7.98 -23.99 -29.70
N VAL A 476 -8.39 -25.00 -28.91
CA VAL A 476 -7.52 -25.73 -27.94
C VAL A 476 -6.81 -26.94 -28.57
N VAL A 477 -6.98 -27.16 -29.88
CA VAL A 477 -6.46 -28.35 -30.56
C VAL A 477 -5.03 -28.07 -31.02
N ALA A 478 -4.09 -28.91 -30.58
CA ALA A 478 -2.68 -28.85 -30.98
C ALA A 478 -2.52 -29.18 -32.47
N ASP A 479 -2.61 -28.17 -33.33
CA ASP A 479 -2.19 -28.23 -34.72
C ASP A 479 -0.75 -27.71 -34.83
N ARG A 480 0.18 -28.52 -35.33
CA ARG A 480 1.59 -28.11 -35.56
C ARG A 480 1.67 -26.83 -36.39
N ALA A 481 0.72 -26.61 -37.30
CA ALA A 481 0.69 -25.39 -38.10
C ALA A 481 0.32 -24.14 -37.27
N GLU A 482 -0.43 -24.28 -36.17
CA GLU A 482 -0.73 -23.18 -35.24
C GLU A 482 0.49 -22.81 -34.38
N ASP A 483 1.28 -23.81 -33.99
CA ASP A 483 2.53 -23.62 -33.25
C ASP A 483 3.55 -22.83 -34.10
N GLU A 484 3.71 -23.21 -35.37
CA GLU A 484 4.60 -22.51 -36.32
C GLU A 484 4.14 -21.08 -36.60
N ARG A 485 2.83 -20.84 -36.74
CA ARG A 485 2.26 -19.49 -36.91
C ARG A 485 2.49 -18.62 -35.68
N SER A 486 2.35 -19.19 -34.48
CA SER A 486 2.64 -18.49 -33.21
C SER A 486 4.12 -18.12 -33.10
N ALA A 487 5.01 -19.04 -33.45
CA ALA A 487 6.45 -18.80 -33.49
C ALA A 487 6.83 -17.73 -34.52
N ALA A 488 6.20 -17.74 -35.70
CA ALA A 488 6.40 -16.73 -36.74
C ALA A 488 5.92 -15.34 -36.28
N ALA A 489 4.77 -15.25 -35.59
CA ALA A 489 4.25 -14.00 -35.04
C ALA A 489 5.14 -13.40 -33.94
N LEU A 490 5.79 -14.26 -33.14
CA LEU A 490 6.80 -13.86 -32.16
C LEU A 490 8.14 -13.46 -32.81
N GLY A 491 8.32 -13.61 -34.12
CA GLY A 491 9.59 -13.34 -34.82
C GLY A 491 10.28 -12.02 -34.41
N PRO A 492 11.59 -11.90 -34.63
CA PRO A 492 12.35 -10.70 -34.23
C PRO A 492 11.71 -9.40 -34.76
N PRO A 493 11.74 -8.31 -33.99
CA PRO A 493 12.45 -8.11 -32.72
C PRO A 493 11.63 -8.49 -31.47
N ASN A 494 10.52 -9.22 -31.60
CA ASN A 494 9.61 -9.42 -30.49
C ASN A 494 10.16 -10.38 -29.43
N LYS A 495 9.95 -10.02 -28.16
CA LYS A 495 10.24 -10.85 -26.98
C LYS A 495 8.98 -11.28 -26.23
N ALA A 496 7.84 -10.67 -26.56
CA ALA A 496 6.55 -10.97 -25.98
C ALA A 496 5.48 -11.12 -27.06
N LEU A 497 4.52 -12.00 -26.80
CA LEU A 497 3.38 -12.27 -27.66
C LEU A 497 2.10 -12.27 -26.82
N ILE A 498 1.14 -11.44 -27.21
CA ILE A 498 -0.22 -11.44 -26.68
C ILE A 498 -1.03 -12.40 -27.56
N LEU A 499 -1.41 -13.53 -26.99
CA LEU A 499 -2.21 -14.55 -27.65
C LEU A 499 -3.69 -14.22 -27.45
N GLN A 500 -4.35 -13.74 -28.51
CA GLN A 500 -5.73 -13.27 -28.46
C GLN A 500 -6.66 -14.35 -27.88
N ASN A 501 -7.51 -13.97 -26.93
CA ASN A 501 -8.41 -14.86 -26.20
C ASN A 501 -7.73 -15.98 -25.38
N HIS A 502 -6.41 -15.94 -25.22
CA HIS A 502 -5.66 -17.01 -24.55
C HIS A 502 -4.88 -16.50 -23.32
N GLY A 503 -3.90 -15.61 -23.53
CA GLY A 503 -2.98 -15.20 -22.47
C GLY A 503 -1.68 -14.60 -23.01
N LEU A 504 -0.60 -14.78 -22.24
CA LEU A 504 0.70 -14.15 -22.51
C LEU A 504 1.77 -15.21 -22.75
N LEU A 505 2.68 -14.90 -23.68
CA LEU A 505 3.89 -15.66 -23.93
C LEU A 505 5.09 -14.72 -24.04
N ALA A 506 6.24 -15.10 -23.48
CA ALA A 506 7.47 -14.35 -23.60
C ALA A 506 8.68 -15.27 -23.73
N VAL A 507 9.73 -14.76 -24.36
CA VAL A 507 11.01 -15.46 -24.57
C VAL A 507 12.19 -14.65 -24.05
N GLY A 508 13.26 -15.33 -23.71
CA GLY A 508 14.50 -14.72 -23.25
C GLY A 508 15.71 -15.61 -23.47
N ARG A 509 16.90 -15.03 -23.35
CA ARG A 509 18.20 -15.73 -23.35
C ARG A 509 18.43 -16.50 -22.04
N SER A 510 17.69 -16.15 -20.99
CA SER A 510 17.65 -16.82 -19.70
C SER A 510 16.20 -17.00 -19.23
N VAL A 511 16.00 -17.91 -18.27
CA VAL A 511 14.67 -18.11 -17.64
C VAL A 511 14.23 -16.86 -16.89
N ASP A 512 15.16 -16.25 -16.16
CA ASP A 512 14.98 -15.00 -15.42
C ASP A 512 14.38 -13.90 -16.29
N GLU A 513 14.99 -13.69 -17.46
CA GLU A 513 14.54 -12.71 -18.43
C GLU A 513 13.12 -13.02 -18.93
N ALA A 514 12.86 -14.25 -19.40
CA ALA A 514 11.56 -14.64 -19.93
C ALA A 514 10.45 -14.55 -18.86
N ALA A 515 10.75 -14.97 -17.63
CA ALA A 515 9.83 -14.92 -16.51
C ALA A 515 9.53 -13.48 -16.09
N PHE A 516 10.54 -12.61 -16.05
CA PHE A 516 10.35 -11.20 -15.75
C PHE A 516 9.52 -10.50 -16.83
N TRP A 517 9.69 -10.83 -18.11
CA TRP A 517 8.84 -10.29 -19.17
C TRP A 517 7.37 -10.63 -18.96
N ILE A 518 7.03 -11.85 -18.55
CA ILE A 518 5.65 -12.19 -18.17
C ILE A 518 5.17 -11.37 -16.97
N VAL A 519 5.96 -11.29 -15.90
CA VAL A 519 5.61 -10.51 -14.69
C VAL A 519 5.36 -9.04 -15.03
N SER A 520 6.23 -8.44 -15.84
CA SER A 520 6.12 -7.06 -16.26
C SER A 520 4.94 -6.85 -17.21
N LEU A 521 4.73 -7.76 -18.16
CA LEU A 521 3.65 -7.69 -19.15
C LEU A 521 2.29 -7.80 -18.49
N GLU A 522 2.12 -8.74 -17.56
CA GLU A 522 0.89 -8.90 -16.77
C GLU A 522 0.53 -7.61 -16.02
N ARG A 523 1.53 -6.99 -15.35
CA ARG A 523 1.33 -5.73 -14.63
C ARG A 523 1.02 -4.57 -15.57
N THR A 524 1.61 -4.54 -16.76
CA THR A 524 1.30 -3.55 -17.79
C THR A 524 -0.13 -3.74 -18.31
N CYS A 525 -0.57 -4.97 -18.59
CA CYS A 525 -1.94 -5.29 -18.95
C CYS A 525 -2.92 -4.84 -17.85
N GLN A 526 -2.62 -5.13 -16.58
CA GLN A 526 -3.42 -4.68 -15.44
C GLN A 526 -3.57 -3.14 -15.41
N ALA A 527 -2.45 -2.42 -15.51
CA ALA A 527 -2.44 -0.96 -15.50
C ALA A 527 -3.23 -0.37 -16.67
N GLN A 528 -3.08 -0.95 -17.87
CA GLN A 528 -3.78 -0.50 -19.06
C GLN A 528 -5.29 -0.75 -18.97
N LEU A 529 -5.73 -1.92 -18.50
CA LEU A 529 -7.16 -2.21 -18.26
C LEU A 529 -7.80 -1.21 -17.30
N LEU A 530 -7.07 -0.84 -16.23
CA LEU A 530 -7.53 0.18 -15.27
C LEU A 530 -7.59 1.58 -15.91
N ALA A 531 -6.59 1.93 -16.72
CA ALA A 531 -6.56 3.19 -17.45
C ALA A 531 -7.69 3.27 -18.49
N ASP A 532 -7.98 2.18 -19.19
CA ASP A 532 -9.09 2.06 -20.15
C ASP A 532 -10.44 2.21 -19.44
N ALA A 533 -10.61 1.60 -18.27
CA ALA A 533 -11.83 1.74 -17.47
C ALA A 533 -12.05 3.19 -17.01
N ALA A 534 -10.98 3.88 -16.59
CA ALA A 534 -11.04 5.31 -16.28
C ALA A 534 -11.34 6.13 -17.54
N ALA A 535 -10.77 5.78 -18.69
CA ALA A 535 -11.03 6.46 -19.94
C ALA A 535 -12.48 6.34 -20.39
N ALA A 536 -13.09 5.16 -20.21
CA ALA A 536 -14.52 4.94 -20.44
C ALA A 536 -15.41 5.79 -19.53
N ALA A 537 -14.93 6.20 -18.35
CA ALA A 537 -15.61 7.13 -17.45
C ALA A 537 -15.38 8.62 -17.79
N GLY A 538 -14.69 8.93 -18.90
CA GLY A 538 -14.48 10.29 -19.40
C GLY A 538 -13.12 10.91 -19.06
N TYR A 539 -12.18 10.16 -18.49
CA TYR A 539 -10.81 10.64 -18.25
C TYR A 539 -9.95 10.49 -19.52
N GLU A 540 -9.09 11.46 -19.81
CA GLU A 540 -8.23 11.41 -21.00
C GLU A 540 -6.90 10.68 -20.69
N LYS A 541 -6.56 9.65 -21.48
CA LYS A 541 -5.23 9.01 -21.45
C LYS A 541 -4.20 9.94 -22.09
N LYS A 542 -3.04 10.08 -21.44
CA LYS A 542 -1.88 10.78 -22.00
C LYS A 542 -0.84 9.74 -22.41
N TYR A 543 -0.45 9.78 -23.67
CA TYR A 543 0.54 8.88 -24.25
C TYR A 543 1.91 9.53 -24.19
N MET A 544 2.95 8.71 -23.99
CA MET A 544 4.32 9.15 -24.26
C MET A 544 4.52 9.23 -25.77
N GLY A 545 5.23 10.25 -26.24
CA GLY A 545 5.50 10.41 -27.67
C GLY A 545 6.47 9.32 -28.16
N ASP A 546 6.31 8.84 -29.39
CA ASP A 546 7.10 7.74 -29.95
C ASP A 546 8.62 8.01 -29.91
N GLU A 547 9.05 9.28 -30.07
CA GLU A 547 10.47 9.67 -29.96
C GLU A 547 11.00 9.57 -28.51
N GLU A 548 10.18 9.97 -27.53
CA GLU A 548 10.51 9.87 -26.10
C GLU A 548 10.54 8.41 -25.67
N ALA A 549 9.56 7.62 -26.12
CA ALA A 549 9.50 6.19 -25.91
C ALA A 549 10.74 5.48 -26.50
N ALA A 550 11.13 5.79 -27.74
CA ALA A 550 12.29 5.20 -28.38
C ALA A 550 13.63 5.54 -27.70
N TYR A 551 13.75 6.74 -27.11
CA TYR A 551 14.93 7.13 -26.34
C TYR A 551 15.00 6.39 -24.99
N ASP A 552 13.91 6.42 -24.23
CA ASP A 552 13.85 5.82 -22.89
C ASP A 552 13.95 4.30 -22.91
N VAL A 553 13.50 3.67 -24.01
CA VAL A 553 13.69 2.23 -24.28
C VAL A 553 15.14 1.81 -24.09
N GLN A 554 16.13 2.59 -24.54
CA GLN A 554 17.55 2.21 -24.45
C GLN A 554 18.06 2.05 -23.00
N GLU A 555 17.39 2.67 -22.03
CA GLU A 555 17.75 2.60 -20.61
C GLU A 555 17.00 1.50 -19.85
N VAL A 556 15.84 1.07 -20.35
CA VAL A 556 14.97 0.07 -19.69
C VAL A 556 14.87 -1.26 -20.43
N GLU A 557 15.38 -1.32 -21.67
CA GLU A 557 15.39 -2.50 -22.54
C GLU A 557 16.81 -3.06 -22.68
N GLY A 558 16.98 -4.29 -22.21
CA GLY A 558 18.17 -5.09 -22.43
C GLY A 558 17.98 -6.50 -21.86
N PRO A 559 18.51 -7.56 -22.48
CA PRO A 559 18.44 -8.92 -21.94
C PRO A 559 18.98 -9.01 -20.51
N ASP A 560 20.09 -8.31 -20.25
CA ASP A 560 20.73 -8.26 -18.92
C ASP A 560 19.86 -7.51 -17.90
N MET A 561 19.09 -6.52 -18.35
CA MET A 561 18.13 -5.81 -17.50
C MET A 561 16.93 -6.69 -17.13
N GLY A 562 16.48 -7.55 -18.03
CA GLY A 562 15.44 -8.55 -17.74
C GLY A 562 15.92 -9.56 -16.70
N TRP A 563 17.14 -10.07 -16.86
CA TRP A 563 17.77 -10.94 -15.87
C TRP A 563 17.92 -10.25 -14.51
N LEU A 564 18.45 -9.02 -14.49
CA LEU A 564 18.67 -8.25 -13.27
C LEU A 564 17.35 -7.95 -12.53
N ALA A 565 16.31 -7.59 -13.28
CA ALA A 565 15.00 -7.26 -12.71
C ALA A 565 14.28 -8.49 -12.15
N PHE A 566 14.67 -9.70 -12.53
CA PHE A 566 14.17 -10.93 -11.93
C PHE A 566 14.84 -11.27 -10.58
N GLN A 567 16.08 -10.84 -10.35
CA GLN A 567 16.86 -11.23 -9.16
C GLN A 567 16.15 -10.95 -7.83
N PRO A 568 15.45 -9.82 -7.61
CA PRO A 568 14.68 -9.61 -6.38
C PRO A 568 13.59 -10.66 -6.14
N TYR A 569 12.97 -11.19 -7.20
CA TYR A 569 11.96 -12.25 -7.10
C TYR A 569 12.61 -13.61 -6.80
N TYR A 570 13.79 -13.85 -7.37
CA TYR A 570 14.58 -15.03 -7.04
C TYR A 570 15.02 -15.00 -5.55
N ASP A 571 15.54 -13.88 -5.07
CA ASP A 571 15.95 -13.69 -3.67
C ASP A 571 14.78 -13.91 -2.68
N GLU A 572 13.59 -13.41 -3.03
CA GLU A 572 12.34 -13.65 -2.29
C GLU A 572 12.04 -15.16 -2.17
N GLN A 573 12.05 -15.88 -3.29
CA GLN A 573 11.79 -17.33 -3.30
C GLN A 573 12.87 -18.13 -2.56
N MET A 574 14.12 -17.69 -2.62
CA MET A 574 15.22 -18.31 -1.87
C MET A 574 15.08 -18.10 -0.37
N ALA A 575 14.67 -16.90 0.07
CA ALA A 575 14.38 -16.61 1.48
C ALA A 575 13.25 -17.49 2.01
N GLU A 576 12.13 -17.58 1.30
CA GLU A 576 11.00 -18.46 1.69
C GLU A 576 11.39 -19.93 1.75
N THR A 577 12.20 -20.40 0.80
CA THR A 577 12.64 -21.80 0.75
C THR A 577 13.52 -22.13 1.97
N ARG A 578 14.37 -21.19 2.42
CA ARG A 578 15.17 -21.33 3.64
C ARG A 578 14.30 -21.37 4.90
N GLU A 579 13.26 -20.55 4.98
CA GLU A 579 12.31 -20.61 6.10
C GLU A 579 11.53 -21.92 6.12
N ARG A 580 11.02 -22.40 4.97
CA ARG A 580 10.29 -23.68 4.85
C ARG A 580 11.16 -24.88 5.22
N SER A 581 12.47 -24.83 4.97
CA SER A 581 13.40 -25.89 5.37
C SER A 581 13.79 -25.82 6.86
N CYS A 582 13.64 -24.66 7.51
CA CYS A 582 13.80 -24.52 8.96
C CYS A 582 12.55 -24.98 9.75
N VAL A 583 11.36 -24.92 9.13
CA VAL A 583 10.11 -25.45 9.72
C VAL A 583 10.03 -26.96 9.47
N LYS A 584 10.59 -27.76 10.38
CA LYS A 584 10.36 -29.21 10.41
C LYS A 584 8.89 -29.48 10.72
N PHE A 585 8.09 -29.76 9.71
CA PHE A 585 6.80 -30.42 9.94
C PHE A 585 7.07 -31.87 10.37
N SER A 586 6.74 -32.17 11.63
CA SER A 586 6.64 -33.57 12.07
C SER A 586 5.56 -34.24 11.22
N PRO A 587 5.81 -35.41 10.62
CA PRO A 587 4.77 -36.13 9.90
C PRO A 587 3.65 -36.43 10.89
N LEU A 588 2.45 -35.89 10.63
CA LEU A 588 1.24 -36.40 11.25
C LEU A 588 1.13 -37.86 10.81
N THR A 589 1.31 -38.76 11.77
CA THR A 589 1.00 -40.17 11.68
C THR A 589 -0.33 -40.36 10.97
N ALA A 590 -0.28 -40.99 9.80
CA ALA A 590 -1.44 -41.55 9.15
C ALA A 590 -2.11 -42.53 10.14
N LEU A 591 -3.29 -42.14 10.64
CA LEU A 591 -4.22 -43.10 11.23
C LEU A 591 -4.96 -43.76 10.07
N ALA A 592 -4.84 -45.09 10.04
CA ALA A 592 -5.56 -46.01 9.16
C ALA A 592 -7.08 -45.96 9.38
#